data_AF-A0AAN4D4C8-F1
#
_entry.id   AF-A0AAN4D4C8-F1
#
_cell.length_a   1.000
_cell.length_b   1.000
_cell.length_c   1.000
_cell.angle_alpha   90.00
_cell.angle_beta   90.00
_cell.angle_gamma   90.00
#
_symmetry.space_group_name_H-M   'P 1'
#
loop_
_entity.id
_entity.type
_entity.pdbx_description
1 polymer ?
#
loop_
_entity_poly.entity_id
_entity_poly.type
_entity_poly.pdbx_seq_one_letter_code
_entity_poly.pdbx_strand_id
1 'polypeptide(L)'
;MTMSYDPLAYEMPWRPNYEKNAVAGWLAASGVALAVEQVSTMPPEPFYWMTGICGVMAMARLPKAIKLHLLQKHLKGRDLEFISIAELQKYIKDTPDDMWLGSGFLWENRHAQRVFEILKRDWTSIVGRESTVKKVVRKIQGKKKELPIGQPWIHGVEPKEEKLMQPLKHTEGHSLIVGTTGSGKTRMFDILISQAILRGEAVIIIDPKGDKEMRDNARRACEAMGQPERFVSFHPAFP
;
A
#
# COMPACT_ATOMS: atom_id res chain seq x y z
N MET A 1 -15.95 -15.90 4.30
CA MET A 1 -15.03 -15.54 5.39
C MET A 1 -15.81 -14.71 6.40
N THR A 2 -15.99 -15.20 7.63
CA THR A 2 -16.55 -14.39 8.71
C THR A 2 -15.51 -13.36 9.13
N MET A 3 -15.71 -12.11 8.70
CA MET A 3 -14.84 -11.00 9.10
C MET A 3 -14.99 -10.74 10.60
N SER A 4 -13.89 -10.85 11.35
CA SER A 4 -13.82 -10.44 12.75
C SER A 4 -13.90 -8.92 12.83
N TYR A 5 -15.10 -8.38 13.04
CA TYR A 5 -15.36 -6.95 13.17
C TYR A 5 -15.47 -6.56 14.65
N ASP A 6 -14.59 -5.66 15.12
CA ASP A 6 -14.70 -5.02 16.43
C ASP A 6 -15.21 -3.58 16.23
N PRO A 7 -16.49 -3.28 16.51
CA PRO A 7 -17.06 -1.95 16.35
C PRO A 7 -16.52 -0.91 17.32
N LEU A 8 -15.87 -1.34 18.42
CA LEU A 8 -15.35 -0.48 19.47
C LEU A 8 -13.84 -0.27 19.37
N ALA A 9 -13.17 -0.93 18.41
CA ALA A 9 -11.75 -0.78 18.18
C ALA A 9 -11.40 0.64 17.72
N TYR A 10 -11.05 1.50 18.68
CA TYR A 10 -10.48 2.82 18.43
C TYR A 10 -8.96 2.73 18.40
N GLU A 11 -8.36 2.98 17.24
CA GLU A 11 -6.92 3.21 17.12
C GLU A 11 -6.66 4.62 16.60
N MET A 12 -5.71 5.33 17.22
CA MET A 12 -5.16 6.58 16.71
C MET A 12 -3.71 6.31 16.23
N PRO A 13 -3.50 5.94 14.95
CA PRO A 13 -2.17 5.62 14.41
C PRO A 13 -1.17 6.77 14.48
N TRP A 14 -1.70 7.98 14.62
CA TRP A 14 -1.00 9.25 14.42
C TRP A 14 -0.35 9.81 15.66
N ARG A 15 -0.56 9.20 16.83
CA ARG A 15 0.13 9.64 18.05
C ARG A 15 1.61 9.24 18.02
N PRO A 16 2.49 9.95 18.74
CA PRO A 16 3.85 9.48 18.98
C PRO A 16 3.83 8.03 19.52
N ASN A 17 4.83 7.25 19.12
CA ASN A 17 4.96 5.87 19.57
C ASN A 17 5.52 5.83 21.00
N TYR A 18 4.67 6.14 21.98
CA TYR A 18 5.01 6.14 23.39
C TYR A 18 5.42 4.74 23.89
N GLU A 19 4.92 3.67 23.28
CA GLU A 19 5.34 2.30 23.58
C GLU A 19 6.80 2.07 23.21
N LYS A 20 7.26 2.61 22.07
CA LYS A 20 8.68 2.58 21.72
C LYS A 20 9.52 3.31 22.76
N ASN A 21 9.06 4.47 23.24
CA ASN A 21 9.75 5.22 24.29
C ASN A 21 9.75 4.46 25.62
N ALA A 22 8.65 3.79 25.98
CA ALA A 22 8.56 2.95 27.16
C ALA A 22 9.49 1.74 27.07
N VAL A 23 9.56 1.06 25.93
CA VAL A 23 10.52 -0.04 25.69
C VAL A 23 11.94 0.47 25.85
N ALA A 24 12.28 1.61 25.25
CA ALA A 24 13.60 2.21 25.39
C ALA A 24 13.91 2.58 26.85
N GLY A 25 12.94 3.12 27.58
CA GLY A 25 13.07 3.45 29.01
C GLY A 25 13.30 2.22 29.89
N TRP A 26 12.53 1.14 29.68
CA TRP A 26 12.71 -0.12 30.42
C TRP A 26 14.06 -0.79 30.11
N LEU A 27 14.49 -0.79 28.84
CA LEU A 27 15.80 -1.30 28.47
C LEU A 27 16.94 -0.45 29.04
N ALA A 28 16.78 0.89 29.06
CA ALA A 28 17.76 1.78 29.68
C ALA A 28 17.84 1.56 31.20
N ALA A 29 16.70 1.43 31.89
CA ALA A 29 16.66 1.12 33.31
C ALA A 29 17.33 -0.23 33.63
N SER A 30 17.08 -1.24 32.80
CA SER A 30 17.77 -2.55 32.89
C SER A 30 19.28 -2.43 32.67
N GLY A 31 19.72 -1.66 31.67
CA GLY A 31 21.14 -1.42 31.44
C GLY A 31 21.82 -0.67 32.57
N VAL A 32 21.15 0.33 33.16
CA VAL A 32 21.64 1.04 34.35
C VAL A 32 21.72 0.12 35.57
N ALA A 33 20.72 -0.75 35.78
CA ALA A 33 20.72 -1.73 36.86
C ALA A 33 21.97 -2.62 36.81
N LEU A 34 22.29 -3.14 35.63
CA LEU A 34 23.48 -3.96 35.41
C LEU A 34 24.77 -3.15 35.55
N ALA A 35 24.82 -1.91 35.04
CA ALA A 35 26.01 -1.07 35.16
C ALA A 35 26.32 -0.69 36.62
N VAL A 36 25.29 -0.41 37.43
CA VAL A 36 25.45 -0.09 38.86
C VAL A 36 25.90 -1.32 39.63
N GLU A 37 25.39 -2.51 39.31
CA GLU A 37 25.84 -3.78 39.92
C GLU A 37 27.35 -3.99 39.75
N GLN A 38 27.92 -3.64 38.60
CA GLN A 38 29.37 -3.79 38.33
C GLN A 38 30.27 -2.82 39.13
N VAL A 39 29.72 -1.69 39.59
CA VAL A 39 30.49 -0.63 40.27
C VAL A 39 30.18 -0.58 41.76
N SER A 40 29.05 -1.15 42.18
CA SER A 40 28.60 -1.16 43.56
C SER A 40 29.12 -2.37 44.33
N THR A 41 29.31 -2.19 45.64
CA THR A 41 29.58 -3.28 46.59
C THR A 41 28.30 -3.86 47.20
N MET A 42 27.12 -3.43 46.75
CA MET A 42 25.83 -3.92 47.20
C MET A 42 25.56 -5.35 46.71
N PRO A 43 24.72 -6.14 47.42
CA PRO A 43 24.34 -7.47 46.97
C PRO A 43 23.73 -7.45 45.56
N PRO A 44 24.06 -8.41 44.67
CA PRO A 44 23.67 -8.38 43.26
C PRO A 44 22.20 -8.78 43.01
N GLU A 45 21.57 -9.48 43.96
CA GLU A 45 20.23 -10.08 43.78
C GLU A 45 19.15 -9.05 43.43
N PRO A 46 19.04 -7.88 44.11
CA PRO A 46 18.06 -6.85 43.75
C PRO A 46 18.23 -6.31 42.32
N PHE A 47 19.47 -6.23 41.82
CA PHE A 47 19.75 -5.74 40.46
C PHE A 47 19.29 -6.74 39.40
N TYR A 48 19.41 -8.04 39.65
CA TYR A 48 18.88 -9.08 38.77
C TYR A 48 17.35 -9.09 38.75
N TRP A 49 16.70 -8.94 39.91
CA TRP A 49 15.23 -8.80 39.97
C TRP A 49 14.74 -7.57 39.21
N MET A 50 15.40 -6.43 39.42
CA MET A 50 15.07 -5.18 38.71
C MET A 50 15.26 -5.32 37.20
N THR A 51 16.35 -5.94 36.76
CA THR A 51 16.62 -6.26 35.35
C THR A 51 15.54 -7.17 34.77
N GLY A 52 15.16 -8.22 35.49
CA GLY A 52 14.11 -9.15 35.07
C GLY A 52 12.75 -8.46 34.89
N ILE A 53 12.34 -7.65 35.87
CA ILE A 53 11.08 -6.89 35.79
C ILE A 53 11.11 -5.92 34.61
N CYS A 54 12.20 -5.15 34.46
CA CYS A 54 12.35 -4.23 33.33
C CYS A 54 12.29 -4.96 31.98
N GLY A 55 12.93 -6.12 31.86
CA GLY A 55 12.89 -6.97 30.67
C GLY A 55 11.49 -7.44 30.33
N VAL A 56 10.73 -7.92 31.32
CA VAL A 56 9.32 -8.34 31.14
C VAL A 56 8.46 -7.15 30.69
N MET A 57 8.62 -5.99 31.32
CA MET A 57 7.87 -4.79 30.95
C MET A 57 8.20 -4.29 29.53
N ALA A 58 9.47 -4.37 29.11
CA ALA A 58 9.89 -4.07 27.75
C ALA A 58 9.24 -5.06 26.75
N MET A 59 9.31 -6.37 27.02
CA MET A 59 8.71 -7.40 26.18
C MET A 59 7.18 -7.24 26.06
N ALA A 60 6.49 -6.92 27.16
CA ALA A 60 5.04 -6.71 27.14
C ALA A 60 4.61 -5.51 26.28
N ARG A 61 5.46 -4.49 26.13
CA ARG A 61 5.18 -3.27 25.35
C ARG A 61 5.67 -3.36 23.90
N LEU A 62 6.63 -4.23 23.61
CA LEU A 62 7.27 -4.37 22.31
C LEU A 62 6.28 -4.66 21.15
N PRO A 63 5.30 -5.58 21.27
CA PRO A 63 4.36 -5.84 20.17
C PRO A 63 3.53 -4.61 19.79
N LYS A 64 3.07 -3.84 20.78
CA LYS A 64 2.31 -2.59 20.56
C LYS A 64 3.19 -1.53 19.89
N ALA A 65 4.45 -1.41 20.32
CA ALA A 65 5.42 -0.52 19.70
C ALA A 65 5.68 -0.87 18.23
N ILE A 66 5.88 -2.15 17.93
CA ILE A 66 6.10 -2.65 16.57
C ILE A 66 4.86 -2.43 15.70
N LYS A 67 3.68 -2.81 16.18
CA LYS A 67 2.40 -2.64 15.44
C LYS A 67 2.19 -1.19 15.02
N LEU A 68 2.34 -0.25 15.95
CA LEU A 68 2.18 1.18 15.67
C LEU A 68 3.27 1.70 14.73
N HIS A 69 4.52 1.24 14.90
CA HIS A 69 5.62 1.63 14.01
C HIS A 69 5.40 1.16 12.57
N LEU A 70 4.96 -0.10 12.39
CA LEU A 70 4.64 -0.64 11.08
C LEU A 70 3.49 0.14 10.46
N LEU A 71 2.42 0.42 11.19
CA LEU A 71 1.30 1.21 10.70
C LEU A 71 1.76 2.60 10.23
N GLN A 72 2.52 3.32 11.06
CA GLN A 72 3.09 4.64 10.72
C GLN A 72 4.03 4.60 9.51
N LYS A 73 4.74 3.48 9.30
CA LYS A 73 5.60 3.29 8.12
C LYS A 73 4.78 3.18 6.84
N HIS A 74 3.69 2.40 6.85
CA HIS A 74 2.80 2.22 5.69
C HIS A 74 2.02 3.50 5.34
N LEU A 75 1.70 4.32 6.35
CA LEU A 75 1.03 5.61 6.17
C LEU A 75 1.83 6.66 5.38
N LYS A 76 3.14 6.42 5.14
CA LYS A 76 3.92 7.21 4.18
C LYS A 76 3.48 6.99 2.73
N GLY A 77 2.62 6.00 2.51
CA GLY A 77 2.12 5.59 1.23
C GLY A 77 2.97 4.51 0.59
N ARG A 78 2.46 4.00 -0.53
CA ARG A 78 3.14 3.02 -1.38
C ARG A 78 3.65 3.70 -2.64
N ASP A 79 4.75 3.15 -3.17
CA ASP A 79 5.24 3.52 -4.49
C ASP A 79 4.29 2.90 -5.55
N LEU A 80 4.32 3.41 -6.79
CA LEU A 80 3.45 2.90 -7.86
C LEU A 80 3.76 1.43 -8.18
N GLU A 81 2.72 0.62 -8.33
CA GLU A 81 2.80 -0.77 -8.73
C GLU A 81 2.66 -0.89 -10.26
N PHE A 82 3.50 -1.73 -10.87
CA PHE A 82 3.45 -2.06 -12.29
C PHE A 82 3.23 -3.56 -12.43
N ILE A 83 2.42 -3.96 -13.41
CA ILE A 83 2.11 -5.36 -13.68
C ILE A 83 2.55 -5.73 -15.10
N SER A 84 3.14 -6.91 -15.26
CA SER A 84 3.47 -7.46 -16.57
C SER A 84 2.27 -8.19 -17.20
N ILE A 85 2.26 -8.32 -18.52
CA ILE A 85 1.21 -9.10 -19.22
C ILE A 85 1.21 -10.56 -18.75
N ALA A 86 2.38 -11.15 -18.48
CA ALA A 86 2.48 -12.53 -18.00
C ALA A 86 1.84 -12.71 -16.61
N GLU A 87 2.04 -11.75 -15.70
CA GLU A 87 1.37 -11.76 -14.39
C GLU A 87 -0.14 -11.55 -14.52
N LEU A 88 -0.56 -10.66 -15.44
CA LEU A 88 -1.98 -10.45 -15.73
C LEU A 88 -2.65 -11.71 -16.27
N GLN A 89 -2.00 -12.42 -17.21
CA GLN A 89 -2.45 -13.72 -17.73
C GLN A 89 -2.55 -14.76 -16.61
N LYS A 90 -1.60 -14.77 -15.67
CA LYS A 90 -1.67 -15.65 -14.49
C LYS A 90 -2.90 -15.34 -13.65
N TYR A 91 -3.20 -14.06 -13.39
CA TYR A 91 -4.39 -13.69 -12.60
C TYR A 91 -5.68 -14.12 -13.31
N ILE A 92 -5.79 -13.88 -14.60
CA ILE A 92 -6.96 -14.32 -15.39
C ILE A 92 -7.12 -15.84 -15.34
N LYS A 93 -6.01 -16.60 -15.40
CA LYS A 93 -6.03 -18.06 -15.31
C LYS A 93 -6.43 -18.57 -13.93
N ASP A 94 -5.94 -17.92 -12.87
CA ASP A 94 -6.19 -18.32 -11.49
C ASP A 94 -7.62 -17.97 -11.05
N THR A 95 -8.23 -16.94 -11.65
CA THR A 95 -9.60 -16.47 -11.33
C THR A 95 -10.39 -16.18 -12.61
N PRO A 96 -10.93 -17.20 -13.30
CA PRO A 96 -11.56 -17.03 -14.61
C PRO A 96 -12.88 -16.26 -14.58
N ASP A 97 -13.60 -16.29 -13.45
CA ASP A 97 -14.91 -15.65 -13.28
C ASP A 97 -14.81 -14.22 -12.70
N ASP A 98 -13.59 -13.75 -12.43
CA ASP A 98 -13.33 -12.46 -11.80
C ASP A 98 -12.38 -11.59 -12.64
N MET A 99 -12.52 -10.28 -12.47
CA MET A 99 -11.67 -9.25 -13.04
C MET A 99 -10.83 -8.60 -11.95
N TRP A 100 -9.51 -8.59 -12.13
CA TRP A 100 -8.60 -7.95 -11.19
C TRP A 100 -8.64 -6.43 -11.34
N LEU A 101 -8.78 -5.72 -10.22
CA LEU A 101 -8.85 -4.26 -10.18
C LEU A 101 -7.57 -3.60 -9.66
N GLY A 102 -6.72 -4.35 -8.95
CA GLY A 102 -5.54 -3.81 -8.28
C GLY A 102 -5.23 -4.48 -6.95
N SER A 103 -4.22 -3.95 -6.27
CA SER A 103 -3.89 -4.25 -4.88
C SER A 103 -4.57 -3.23 -3.96
N GLY A 104 -5.26 -3.69 -2.92
CA GLY A 104 -5.98 -2.82 -2.02
C GLY A 104 -6.64 -3.58 -0.87
N PHE A 105 -7.72 -3.05 -0.32
CA PHE A 105 -8.43 -3.68 0.79
C PHE A 105 -9.89 -3.23 0.78
N LEU A 106 -10.76 -4.08 1.34
CA LEU A 106 -12.16 -3.73 1.50
C LEU A 106 -12.30 -2.68 2.60
N TRP A 107 -13.04 -1.61 2.30
CA TRP A 107 -13.21 -0.53 3.24
C TRP A 107 -14.12 -0.95 4.40
N GLU A 108 -13.66 -0.65 5.61
CA GLU A 108 -14.35 -0.94 6.85
C GLU A 108 -14.42 0.35 7.67
N ASN A 109 -15.26 0.37 8.72
CA ASN A 109 -15.40 1.53 9.61
C ASN A 109 -14.04 1.98 10.19
N ARG A 110 -13.13 1.04 10.50
CA ARG A 110 -11.77 1.36 10.97
C ARG A 110 -10.97 2.17 9.95
N HIS A 111 -11.13 1.90 8.65
CA HIS A 111 -10.43 2.61 7.58
C HIS A 111 -10.98 4.03 7.43
N ALA A 112 -12.30 4.20 7.42
CA ALA A 112 -12.96 5.50 7.39
C ALA A 112 -12.56 6.37 8.59
N GLN A 113 -12.53 5.78 9.79
CA GLN A 113 -12.09 6.46 11.01
C GLN A 113 -10.61 6.88 10.92
N ARG A 114 -9.71 6.00 10.47
CA ARG A 114 -8.30 6.32 10.28
C ARG A 114 -8.14 7.50 9.32
N VAL A 115 -8.86 7.51 8.21
CA VAL A 115 -8.88 8.60 7.22
C VAL A 115 -9.40 9.90 7.84
N PHE A 116 -10.51 9.85 8.56
CA PHE A 116 -11.06 11.02 9.24
C PHE A 116 -10.05 11.65 10.22
N GLU A 117 -9.33 10.83 10.98
CA GLU A 117 -8.28 11.28 11.90
C GLU A 117 -7.04 11.87 11.17
N ILE A 118 -6.72 11.37 9.96
CA ILE A 118 -5.66 11.96 9.11
C ILE A 118 -6.06 13.35 8.66
N LEU A 119 -7.28 13.48 8.15
CA LEU A 119 -7.77 14.70 7.51
C LEU A 119 -7.93 15.86 8.50
N LYS A 120 -8.08 15.56 9.81
CA LYS A 120 -8.03 16.56 10.88
C LYS A 120 -6.63 17.16 11.11
N ARG A 121 -5.58 16.56 10.55
CA ARG A 121 -4.18 16.97 10.74
C ARG A 121 -3.59 17.46 9.42
N ASP A 122 -2.46 18.16 9.51
CA ASP A 122 -1.64 18.45 8.33
C ASP A 122 -0.94 17.16 7.84
N TRP A 123 -1.67 16.38 7.05
CA TRP A 123 -1.21 15.11 6.48
C TRP A 123 0.04 15.25 5.60
N THR A 124 0.27 16.44 5.02
CA THR A 124 1.42 16.69 4.14
C THR A 124 2.75 16.57 4.89
N SER A 125 2.77 16.94 6.18
CA SER A 125 3.93 16.80 7.05
C SER A 125 4.36 15.34 7.28
N ILE A 126 3.46 14.38 7.04
CA ILE A 126 3.66 12.96 7.31
C ILE A 126 4.03 12.21 6.02
N VAL A 127 3.28 12.46 4.94
CA VAL A 127 3.50 11.82 3.63
C VAL A 127 4.76 12.39 2.94
N GLY A 128 5.08 13.66 3.20
CA GLY A 128 6.24 14.33 2.61
C GLY A 128 7.60 13.98 3.24
N ARG A 129 7.64 13.28 4.39
CA ARG A 129 8.88 12.93 5.10
C ARG A 129 9.59 11.75 4.45
N GLU A 130 10.42 12.10 3.48
CA GLU A 130 11.43 11.22 2.89
C GLU A 130 12.31 10.62 3.99
N SER A 131 12.57 9.31 3.92
CA SER A 131 13.51 8.68 4.85
C SER A 131 14.92 9.24 4.62
N THR A 132 15.73 9.33 5.69
CA THR A 132 17.13 9.78 5.59
C THR A 132 17.89 9.00 4.52
N VAL A 133 17.62 7.69 4.41
CA VAL A 133 18.20 6.81 3.38
C VAL A 133 17.77 7.22 1.98
N LYS A 134 16.45 7.35 1.70
CA LYS A 134 15.95 7.80 0.37
C LYS A 134 16.54 9.17 0.00
N LYS A 135 16.68 10.08 0.97
CA LYS A 135 17.25 11.42 0.78
C LYS A 135 18.73 11.40 0.39
N VAL A 136 19.53 10.53 1.02
CA VAL A 136 20.96 10.35 0.70
C VAL A 136 21.11 9.74 -0.69
N VAL A 137 20.41 8.64 -0.97
CA VAL A 137 20.44 7.96 -2.27
C VAL A 137 20.05 8.92 -3.40
N ARG A 138 18.98 9.71 -3.22
CA ARG A 138 18.55 10.70 -4.21
C ARG A 138 19.63 11.75 -4.48
N LYS A 139 20.27 12.26 -3.43
CA LYS A 139 21.36 13.23 -3.56
C LYS A 139 22.55 12.65 -4.32
N ILE A 140 22.93 11.41 -4.04
CA ILE A 140 24.01 10.71 -4.74
C ILE A 140 23.68 10.54 -6.23
N GLN A 141 22.43 10.21 -6.56
CA GLN A 141 21.98 10.03 -7.95
C GLN A 141 21.68 11.34 -8.70
N GLY A 142 21.82 12.51 -8.05
CA GLY A 142 21.51 13.80 -8.67
C GLY A 142 20.04 13.99 -9.09
N LYS A 143 19.11 13.15 -8.60
CA LYS A 143 17.70 13.19 -8.99
C LYS A 143 16.92 14.26 -8.20
N LYS A 144 15.94 14.90 -8.84
CA LYS A 144 14.99 15.79 -8.14
C LYS A 144 14.02 14.97 -7.30
N LYS A 145 13.46 15.58 -6.24
CA LYS A 145 12.39 14.96 -5.45
C LYS A 145 11.14 14.92 -6.33
N GLU A 146 10.75 13.74 -6.78
CA GLU A 146 9.45 13.56 -7.40
C GLU A 146 8.38 13.57 -6.31
N LEU A 147 7.34 14.37 -6.53
CA LEU A 147 6.15 14.31 -5.72
C LEU A 147 5.32 13.11 -6.19
N PRO A 148 4.82 12.27 -5.27
CA PRO A 148 3.97 11.17 -5.67
C PRO A 148 2.70 11.71 -6.32
N ILE A 149 2.25 11.02 -7.39
CA ILE A 149 0.98 11.31 -8.04
C ILE A 149 -0.16 10.79 -7.15
N GLY A 150 -1.21 11.58 -7.00
CA GLY A 150 -2.36 11.21 -6.18
C GLY A 150 -2.07 11.20 -4.67
N GLN A 151 -2.77 10.35 -3.93
CA GLN A 151 -2.72 10.26 -2.47
C GLN A 151 -2.26 8.86 -2.04
N PRO A 152 -0.96 8.55 -2.13
CA PRO A 152 -0.44 7.20 -1.87
C PRO A 152 -0.68 6.74 -0.42
N TRP A 153 -0.91 7.68 0.50
CA TRP A 153 -1.22 7.39 1.89
C TRP A 153 -2.54 6.63 2.10
N ILE A 154 -3.46 6.67 1.12
CA ILE A 154 -4.72 5.91 1.16
C ILE A 154 -4.42 4.40 1.30
N HIS A 155 -3.45 3.90 0.51
CA HIS A 155 -2.93 2.53 0.61
C HIS A 155 -2.23 2.22 1.95
N GLY A 156 -1.84 3.26 2.69
CA GLY A 156 -1.22 3.13 4.00
C GLY A 156 -2.23 2.88 5.13
N VAL A 157 -3.51 3.22 4.91
CA VAL A 157 -4.58 3.12 5.92
C VAL A 157 -4.79 1.67 6.37
N GLU A 158 -4.46 0.70 5.53
CA GLU A 158 -4.39 -0.72 5.85
C GLU A 158 -3.01 -1.27 5.42
N PRO A 159 -2.16 -1.69 6.38
CA PRO A 159 -0.87 -2.30 6.07
C PRO A 159 -0.97 -3.57 5.21
N LYS A 160 -2.05 -4.34 5.34
CA LYS A 160 -2.23 -5.59 4.61
C LYS A 160 -3.17 -5.41 3.42
N GLU A 161 -2.59 -5.26 2.24
CA GLU A 161 -3.34 -5.28 0.99
C GLU A 161 -3.51 -6.71 0.47
N GLU A 162 -4.62 -6.90 -0.23
CA GLU A 162 -5.02 -8.11 -0.92
C GLU A 162 -5.40 -7.74 -2.36
N LYS A 163 -5.50 -8.75 -3.23
CA LYS A 163 -5.93 -8.52 -4.61
C LYS A 163 -7.43 -8.22 -4.61
N LEU A 164 -7.80 -7.08 -5.17
CA LEU A 164 -9.20 -6.71 -5.34
C LEU A 164 -9.71 -7.30 -6.65
N MET A 165 -10.78 -8.07 -6.54
CA MET A 165 -11.42 -8.78 -7.64
C MET A 165 -12.88 -8.33 -7.75
N GLN A 166 -13.36 -8.19 -8.98
CA GLN A 166 -14.76 -7.93 -9.30
C GLN A 166 -15.32 -9.12 -10.08
N PRO A 167 -16.43 -9.74 -9.65
CA PRO A 167 -17.09 -10.76 -10.45
C PRO A 167 -17.45 -10.25 -11.84
N LEU A 168 -17.12 -11.01 -12.89
CA LEU A 168 -17.40 -10.62 -14.28
C LEU A 168 -18.90 -10.40 -14.52
N LYS A 169 -19.78 -11.15 -13.84
CA LYS A 169 -21.23 -10.93 -13.91
C LYS A 169 -21.66 -9.51 -13.54
N HIS A 170 -20.89 -8.81 -12.70
CA HIS A 170 -21.19 -7.43 -12.32
C HIS A 170 -20.86 -6.43 -13.43
N THR A 171 -20.03 -6.79 -14.43
CA THR A 171 -19.70 -5.88 -15.53
C THR A 171 -20.87 -5.70 -16.52
N GLU A 172 -21.86 -6.61 -16.49
CA GLU A 172 -23.11 -6.50 -17.26
C GLU A 172 -23.92 -5.25 -16.87
N GLY A 173 -23.80 -4.79 -15.63
CA GLY A 173 -24.47 -3.59 -15.12
C GLY A 173 -23.85 -2.26 -15.57
N HIS A 174 -22.89 -2.29 -16.50
CA HIS A 174 -22.03 -1.18 -16.90
C HIS A 174 -21.15 -0.65 -15.75
N SER A 175 -20.08 0.09 -16.10
CA SER A 175 -19.13 0.62 -15.12
C SER A 175 -18.72 2.04 -15.48
N LEU A 176 -18.74 2.93 -14.48
CA LEU A 176 -18.32 4.32 -14.61
C LEU A 176 -17.03 4.53 -13.82
N ILE A 177 -15.96 4.90 -14.53
CA ILE A 177 -14.67 5.25 -13.93
C ILE A 177 -14.51 6.77 -13.94
N VAL A 178 -14.53 7.38 -12.74
CA VAL A 178 -14.40 8.83 -12.56
C VAL A 178 -13.11 9.21 -11.83
N GLY A 179 -12.69 10.46 -11.99
CA GLY A 179 -11.46 10.98 -11.38
C GLY A 179 -10.92 12.19 -12.13
N THR A 180 -9.96 12.89 -11.53
CA THR A 180 -9.30 14.08 -12.10
C THR A 180 -8.16 13.70 -13.06
N THR A 181 -7.61 14.65 -13.81
CA THR A 181 -6.43 14.40 -14.64
C THR A 181 -5.26 13.92 -13.77
N GLY A 182 -4.56 12.87 -14.21
CA GLY A 182 -3.48 12.25 -13.43
C GLY A 182 -3.95 11.30 -12.31
N SER A 183 -5.25 11.08 -12.13
CA SER A 183 -5.76 10.16 -11.09
C SER A 183 -5.67 8.67 -11.45
N GLY A 184 -5.07 8.32 -12.60
CA GLY A 184 -4.92 6.92 -13.03
C GLY A 184 -6.09 6.34 -13.83
N LYS A 185 -7.13 7.12 -14.20
CA LYS A 185 -8.30 6.62 -14.96
C LYS A 185 -7.91 5.81 -16.22
N THR A 186 -7.03 6.34 -17.05
CA THR A 186 -6.63 5.66 -18.29
C THR A 186 -5.86 4.38 -18.00
N ARG A 187 -5.04 4.35 -16.95
CA ARG A 187 -4.30 3.14 -16.55
C ARG A 187 -5.23 2.05 -16.02
N MET A 188 -6.23 2.44 -15.22
CA MET A 188 -7.29 1.52 -14.80
C MET A 188 -8.03 0.96 -16.01
N PHE A 189 -8.47 1.83 -16.93
CA PHE A 189 -9.20 1.42 -18.11
C PHE A 189 -8.39 0.46 -19.00
N ASP A 190 -7.10 0.74 -19.18
CA ASP A 190 -6.15 -0.09 -19.91
C ASP A 190 -5.97 -1.50 -19.29
N ILE A 191 -5.91 -1.60 -17.96
CA ILE A 191 -5.90 -2.89 -17.25
C ILE A 191 -7.19 -3.66 -17.49
N LEU A 192 -8.36 -3.00 -17.47
CA LEU A 192 -9.64 -3.67 -17.74
C LEU A 192 -9.74 -4.16 -19.19
N ILE A 193 -9.35 -3.32 -20.16
CA ILE A 193 -9.30 -3.65 -21.59
C ILE A 193 -8.37 -4.84 -21.83
N SER A 194 -7.15 -4.78 -21.29
CA SER A 194 -6.15 -5.83 -21.47
C SER A 194 -6.67 -7.17 -20.95
N GLN A 195 -7.35 -7.19 -19.79
CA GLN A 195 -7.96 -8.41 -19.27
C GLN A 195 -9.10 -8.94 -20.14
N ALA A 196 -9.97 -8.06 -20.66
CA ALA A 196 -11.05 -8.45 -21.57
C ALA A 196 -10.51 -9.07 -22.86
N ILE A 197 -9.50 -8.44 -23.47
CA ILE A 197 -8.79 -8.98 -24.64
C ILE A 197 -8.22 -10.36 -24.31
N LEU A 198 -7.43 -10.48 -23.23
CA LEU A 198 -6.79 -11.73 -22.82
C LEU A 198 -7.77 -12.86 -22.49
N ARG A 199 -9.01 -12.55 -22.09
CA ARG A 199 -10.10 -13.53 -21.93
C ARG A 199 -10.78 -13.94 -23.25
N GLY A 200 -10.39 -13.31 -24.36
CA GLY A 200 -10.90 -13.59 -25.70
C GLY A 200 -12.14 -12.78 -26.09
N GLU A 201 -12.55 -11.81 -25.27
CA GLU A 201 -13.74 -10.99 -25.52
C GLU A 201 -13.57 -10.06 -26.73
N ALA A 202 -14.70 -9.64 -27.31
CA ALA A 202 -14.72 -8.59 -28.31
C ALA A 202 -14.70 -7.22 -27.62
N VAL A 203 -13.67 -6.42 -27.86
CA VAL A 203 -13.48 -5.12 -27.22
C VAL A 203 -13.47 -4.02 -28.27
N ILE A 204 -14.37 -3.04 -28.12
CA ILE A 204 -14.40 -1.82 -28.93
C ILE A 204 -13.93 -0.66 -28.05
N ILE A 205 -12.84 -0.01 -28.44
CA ILE A 205 -12.25 1.11 -27.70
C ILE A 205 -12.53 2.39 -28.48
N ILE A 206 -13.27 3.31 -27.87
CA ILE A 206 -13.50 4.65 -28.40
C ILE A 206 -12.69 5.63 -27.57
N ASP A 207 -11.58 6.11 -28.14
CA ASP A 207 -10.69 7.05 -27.47
C ASP A 207 -10.65 8.40 -28.19
N PRO A 208 -11.41 9.40 -27.71
CA PRO A 208 -11.39 10.74 -28.31
C PRO A 208 -10.08 11.49 -28.04
N LYS A 209 -9.21 10.99 -27.14
CA LYS A 209 -7.94 11.65 -26.79
C LYS A 209 -6.76 11.15 -27.62
N GLY A 210 -6.87 9.98 -28.24
CA GLY A 210 -5.79 9.37 -29.02
C GLY A 210 -4.58 8.96 -28.16
N ASP A 211 -4.82 8.35 -27.00
CA ASP A 211 -3.80 7.77 -26.12
C ASP A 211 -3.09 6.60 -26.83
N LYS A 212 -1.89 6.90 -27.33
CA LYS A 212 -1.04 5.94 -28.05
C LYS A 212 -0.66 4.75 -27.18
N GLU A 213 -0.46 4.97 -25.88
CA GLU A 213 -0.02 3.92 -24.97
C GLU A 213 -1.13 2.89 -24.73
N MET A 214 -2.37 3.35 -24.53
CA MET A 214 -3.54 2.47 -24.41
C MET A 214 -3.76 1.64 -25.69
N ARG A 215 -3.64 2.28 -26.86
CA ARG A 215 -3.72 1.58 -28.16
C ARG A 215 -2.62 0.50 -28.27
N ASP A 216 -1.38 0.85 -27.94
CA ASP A 216 -0.26 -0.06 -28.05
C ASP A 216 -0.35 -1.20 -27.01
N ASN A 217 -0.93 -0.96 -25.84
CA ASN A 217 -1.21 -2.01 -24.85
C ASN A 217 -2.32 -2.96 -25.30
N ALA A 218 -3.39 -2.46 -25.93
CA ALA A 218 -4.39 -3.33 -26.56
C ALA A 218 -3.77 -4.22 -27.65
N ARG A 219 -2.85 -3.67 -28.47
CA ARG A 219 -2.09 -4.46 -29.45
C ARG A 219 -1.24 -5.55 -28.76
N ARG A 220 -0.47 -5.17 -27.74
CA ARG A 220 0.38 -6.11 -26.97
C ARG A 220 -0.45 -7.22 -26.32
N ALA A 221 -1.68 -6.93 -25.87
CA ALA A 221 -2.57 -7.94 -25.33
C ALA A 221 -2.97 -8.97 -26.40
N CYS A 222 -3.32 -8.54 -27.62
CA CYS A 222 -3.59 -9.45 -28.75
C CYS A 222 -2.35 -10.27 -29.14
N GLU A 223 -1.17 -9.64 -29.19
CA GLU A 223 0.11 -10.32 -29.45
C GLU A 223 0.40 -11.40 -28.38
N ALA A 224 0.14 -11.09 -27.10
CA ALA A 224 0.36 -12.01 -25.99
C ALA A 224 -0.61 -13.22 -25.97
N MET A 225 -1.75 -13.11 -26.65
CA MET A 225 -2.63 -14.26 -26.93
C MET A 225 -2.16 -15.11 -28.11
N GLY A 226 -1.15 -14.65 -28.85
CA GLY A 226 -0.75 -15.24 -30.13
C GLY A 226 -1.72 -14.95 -31.27
N GLN A 227 -2.55 -13.90 -31.16
CA GLN A 227 -3.56 -13.51 -32.16
C GLN A 227 -3.40 -12.03 -32.56
N PRO A 228 -2.22 -11.60 -33.06
CA PRO A 228 -1.95 -10.20 -33.40
C PRO A 228 -2.91 -9.62 -34.45
N GLU A 229 -3.44 -10.46 -35.35
CA GLU A 229 -4.38 -10.10 -36.40
C GLU A 229 -5.73 -9.62 -35.89
N ARG A 230 -6.08 -9.89 -34.62
CA ARG A 230 -7.32 -9.38 -34.00
C ARG A 230 -7.26 -7.89 -33.69
N PHE A 231 -6.07 -7.30 -33.65
CA PHE A 231 -5.93 -5.88 -33.38
C PHE A 231 -6.20 -5.05 -34.64
N VAL A 232 -7.24 -4.22 -34.58
CA VAL A 232 -7.56 -3.24 -35.62
C VAL A 232 -7.63 -1.85 -34.98
N SER A 233 -6.97 -0.87 -35.60
CA SER A 233 -6.99 0.52 -35.15
C SER A 233 -7.25 1.42 -36.34
N PHE A 234 -8.15 2.37 -36.15
CA PHE A 234 -8.44 3.42 -37.12
C PHE A 234 -8.38 4.78 -36.41
N HIS A 235 -7.68 5.74 -37.00
CA HIS A 235 -7.63 7.11 -36.50
C HIS A 235 -7.96 8.07 -37.65
N PRO A 236 -9.07 8.83 -37.59
CA PRO A 236 -9.53 9.65 -38.71
C PRO A 236 -8.48 10.63 -39.26
N ALA A 237 -7.64 11.19 -38.39
CA ALA A 237 -6.56 12.11 -38.78
C ALA A 237 -5.23 11.43 -39.15
N PHE A 238 -5.07 10.13 -38.87
CA PHE A 238 -3.84 9.35 -39.10
C PHE A 238 -4.25 7.96 -39.60
N PRO A 239 -4.70 7.87 -40.86
CA PRO A 239 -5.22 6.63 -41.45
C PRO A 239 -4.14 5.56 -41.60
#